data_AF-A0A811V4X5-F1
#
_entry.id   AF-A0A811V4X5-F1
#
_cell.length_a   1.000
_cell.length_b   1.000
_cell.length_c   1.000
_cell.angle_alpha   90.00
_cell.angle_beta   90.00
_cell.angle_gamma   90.00
#
_symmetry.space_group_name_H-M   'P 1'
#
loop_
_entity.id
_entity.type
_entity.pdbx_description
1 polymer ?
#
loop_
_entity_poly.entity_id
_entity_poly.type
_entity_poly.pdbx_seq_one_letter_code
_entity_poly.pdbx_strand_id
1 'polypeptide(L)'
;MMQKPINLSPSAIKEWWRKRNERVEKHMQQFIQERHEILGPELAAAHFLLYRGGAVKFLHERNWLRANEDGEFNLPNKYHPAFKVEALRCDNMVLYYEGLENLFNLQELKFLSFHNVQTFDDWCLDRVSGSGYPKLEVLDISSTSCSVNGLSCLYRIPTLNF
;
A
#
# COMPACT_ATOMS: atom_id res chain seq x y z
N MET A 1 -30.42 15.56 -23.75
CA MET A 1 -29.15 15.79 -23.03
C MET A 1 -28.14 16.36 -24.01
N MET A 2 -27.74 17.63 -23.89
CA MET A 2 -26.67 18.19 -24.72
C MET A 2 -25.35 17.54 -24.34
N GLN A 3 -24.73 16.82 -25.27
CA GLN A 3 -23.33 16.44 -25.15
C GLN A 3 -22.49 17.71 -25.21
N LYS A 4 -21.76 18.00 -24.14
CA LYS A 4 -20.81 19.11 -24.13
C LYS A 4 -19.72 18.84 -25.18
N PRO A 5 -19.29 19.84 -25.97
CA PRO A 5 -18.26 19.65 -26.99
C PRO A 5 -16.94 19.20 -26.34
N ILE A 6 -16.22 18.29 -27.00
CA ILE A 6 -14.95 17.76 -26.51
C ILE A 6 -13.93 18.92 -26.47
N ASN A 7 -13.44 19.24 -25.27
CA ASN A 7 -12.39 20.24 -25.09
C ASN A 7 -11.02 19.60 -25.39
N LEU A 8 -10.40 20.01 -26.49
CA LEU A 8 -9.10 19.52 -26.97
C LEU A 8 -7.94 20.49 -26.65
N SER A 9 -8.10 21.39 -25.68
CA SER A 9 -6.98 22.26 -25.27
C SER A 9 -5.80 21.43 -24.72
N PRO A 10 -4.55 21.92 -24.82
CA PRO A 10 -3.39 21.21 -24.25
C PRO A 10 -3.54 20.89 -22.76
N SER A 11 -4.17 21.79 -22.00
CA SER A 11 -4.48 21.57 -20.59
C SER A 11 -5.54 20.49 -20.36
N ALA A 12 -6.59 20.46 -21.19
CA ALA A 12 -7.62 19.42 -21.13
C ALA A 12 -7.07 18.05 -21.52
N ILE A 13 -6.19 17.99 -22.52
CA ILE A 13 -5.48 16.77 -22.92
C ILE A 13 -4.57 16.30 -21.78
N LYS A 14 -3.74 17.18 -21.19
CA LYS A 14 -2.87 16.84 -20.05
C LYS A 14 -3.68 16.28 -18.87
N GLU A 15 -4.79 16.93 -18.54
CA GLU A 15 -5.66 16.48 -17.46
C GLU A 15 -6.35 15.15 -17.79
N TRP A 16 -6.77 14.94 -19.04
CA TRP A 16 -7.30 13.66 -19.49
C TRP A 16 -6.28 12.54 -19.34
N TRP A 17 -5.03 12.78 -19.75
CA TRP A 17 -3.93 11.82 -19.58
C TRP A 17 -3.67 11.52 -18.10
N ARG A 18 -3.63 12.54 -17.25
CA ARG A 18 -3.47 12.38 -15.79
C ARG A 18 -4.57 11.49 -15.21
N LYS A 19 -5.84 11.79 -15.51
CA LYS A 19 -7.00 10.99 -15.07
C LYS A 19 -7.01 9.58 -15.64
N ARG A 20 -6.47 9.38 -16.85
CA ARG A 20 -6.33 8.05 -17.44
C ARG A 20 -5.26 7.26 -16.69
N ASN A 21 -4.10 7.85 -16.45
CA ASN A 21 -3.00 7.20 -15.74
C ASN A 21 -3.41 6.83 -14.31
N GLU A 22 -4.07 7.75 -13.60
CA GLU A 22 -4.63 7.49 -12.26
C GLU A 22 -5.60 6.30 -12.25
N ARG A 23 -6.49 6.19 -13.25
CA ARG A 23 -7.41 5.06 -13.37
C ARG A 23 -6.69 3.74 -13.63
N VAL A 24 -5.67 3.75 -14.47
CA VAL A 24 -4.85 2.56 -14.74
C VAL A 24 -4.11 2.15 -13.47
N GLU A 25 -3.48 3.10 -12.76
CA GLU A 25 -2.77 2.78 -11.52
C GLU A 25 -3.68 2.20 -10.44
N LYS A 26 -4.85 2.80 -10.22
CA LYS A 26 -5.87 2.25 -9.30
C LYS A 26 -6.25 0.82 -9.66
N HIS A 27 -6.50 0.55 -10.95
CA HIS A 27 -6.84 -0.79 -11.43
C HIS A 27 -5.70 -1.79 -11.21
N MET A 28 -4.47 -1.40 -11.53
CA MET A 28 -3.27 -2.23 -11.34
C MET A 28 -2.94 -2.49 -9.87
N GLN A 29 -3.51 -1.72 -8.95
CA GLN A 29 -3.33 -1.89 -7.52
C GLN A 29 -4.37 -2.81 -6.87
N GLN A 30 -5.44 -3.17 -7.57
CA GLN A 30 -6.51 -4.00 -7.00
C GLN A 30 -5.98 -5.35 -6.47
N PHE A 31 -6.66 -5.85 -5.44
CA PHE A 31 -6.43 -7.18 -4.92
C PHE A 31 -6.65 -8.24 -5.99
N ILE A 32 -5.66 -9.12 -6.15
CA ILE A 32 -5.76 -10.28 -7.04
C ILE A 32 -5.85 -11.52 -6.16
N GLN A 33 -7.02 -12.18 -6.18
CA GLN A 33 -7.28 -13.36 -5.36
C GLN A 33 -6.31 -14.50 -5.65
N GLU A 34 -6.12 -14.83 -6.94
CA GLU A 34 -5.21 -15.91 -7.37
C GLU A 34 -3.78 -15.71 -6.85
N ARG A 35 -3.28 -14.46 -6.82
CA ARG A 35 -1.97 -14.14 -6.26
C ARG A 35 -1.89 -14.51 -4.78
N HIS A 36 -2.92 -14.20 -4.02
CA HIS A 36 -2.97 -14.50 -2.58
C HIS A 36 -3.15 -15.99 -2.31
N GLU A 37 -3.87 -16.71 -3.17
CA GLU A 37 -3.99 -18.17 -3.09
C GLU A 37 -2.64 -18.86 -3.34
N ILE A 38 -1.84 -18.35 -4.28
CA ILE A 38 -0.52 -18.92 -4.62
C ILE A 38 0.55 -18.54 -3.60
N LEU A 39 0.62 -17.27 -3.19
CA LEU A 39 1.71 -16.72 -2.38
C LEU A 39 1.40 -16.70 -0.88
N GLY A 40 0.13 -16.70 -0.50
CA GLY A 40 -0.31 -16.27 0.83
C GLY A 40 -0.18 -14.75 1.02
N PRO A 41 -0.75 -14.20 2.11
CA PRO A 41 -0.82 -12.75 2.34
C PRO A 41 0.56 -12.10 2.48
N GLU A 42 1.49 -12.74 3.20
CA GLU A 42 2.82 -12.21 3.49
C GLU A 42 3.64 -11.94 2.23
N LEU A 43 3.77 -12.96 1.37
CA LEU A 43 4.52 -12.82 0.12
C LEU A 43 3.74 -11.99 -0.91
N ALA A 44 2.42 -12.08 -0.97
CA ALA A 44 1.62 -11.24 -1.88
C ALA A 44 1.81 -9.74 -1.57
N ALA A 45 1.77 -9.36 -0.29
CA ALA A 45 2.05 -8.00 0.16
C ALA A 45 3.48 -7.57 -0.20
N ALA A 46 4.46 -8.45 0.02
CA ALA A 46 5.86 -8.15 -0.25
C ALA A 46 6.14 -7.93 -1.75
N HIS A 47 5.66 -8.84 -2.62
CA HIS A 47 5.74 -8.69 -4.07
C HIS A 47 5.06 -7.39 -4.54
N PHE A 48 3.88 -7.09 -3.99
CA PHE A 48 3.14 -5.89 -4.33
C PHE A 48 3.91 -4.61 -3.98
N LEU A 49 4.51 -4.53 -2.78
CA LEU A 49 5.29 -3.36 -2.36
C LEU A 49 6.56 -3.19 -3.18
N LEU A 50 7.36 -4.25 -3.30
CA LEU A 50 8.69 -4.18 -3.93
C LEU A 50 8.58 -3.76 -5.40
N TYR A 51 7.60 -4.30 -6.12
CA TYR A 51 7.29 -3.89 -7.50
C TYR A 51 6.95 -2.40 -7.64
N ARG A 52 6.47 -1.77 -6.57
CA ARG A 52 6.04 -0.35 -6.56
C ARG A 52 7.00 0.58 -5.83
N GLY A 53 8.23 0.13 -5.56
CA GLY A 53 9.28 0.94 -4.94
C GLY A 53 9.21 1.00 -3.41
N GLY A 54 8.35 0.20 -2.78
CA GLY A 54 8.32 0.04 -1.33
C GLY A 54 9.50 -0.76 -0.79
N ALA A 55 9.53 -0.91 0.54
CA ALA A 55 10.49 -1.79 1.21
C ALA A 55 9.80 -2.73 2.19
N VAL A 56 10.38 -3.91 2.32
CA VAL A 56 9.86 -4.99 3.16
C VAL A 56 10.97 -5.45 4.09
N LYS A 57 10.64 -5.70 5.35
CA LYS A 57 11.54 -6.38 6.30
C LYS A 57 10.85 -7.64 6.79
N PHE A 58 11.48 -8.79 6.59
CA PHE A 58 10.98 -10.05 7.07
C PHE A 58 11.40 -10.29 8.52
N LEU A 59 10.65 -11.15 9.21
CA LEU A 59 10.95 -11.57 10.56
C LEU A 59 12.36 -12.18 10.63
N HIS A 60 13.11 -11.82 11.66
CA HIS A 60 14.51 -12.22 11.89
C HIS A 60 15.54 -11.68 10.89
N GLU A 61 15.12 -10.99 9.83
CA GLU A 61 16.03 -10.29 8.93
C GLU A 61 16.45 -8.95 9.53
N ARG A 62 17.73 -8.59 9.36
CA ARG A 62 18.23 -7.29 9.85
C ARG A 62 17.98 -6.16 8.86
N ASN A 63 18.05 -6.48 7.57
CA ASN A 63 18.04 -5.50 6.50
C ASN A 63 16.67 -5.38 5.85
N TRP A 64 16.38 -4.20 5.31
CA TRP A 64 15.25 -3.99 4.42
C TRP A 64 15.56 -4.57 3.04
N LEU A 65 14.60 -5.30 2.49
CA LEU A 65 14.57 -5.68 1.09
C LEU A 65 13.93 -4.55 0.27
N ARG A 66 14.58 -4.21 -0.84
CA ARG A 66 14.10 -3.29 -1.89
C ARG A 66 14.39 -3.91 -3.24
N ALA A 67 13.66 -3.47 -4.27
CA ALA A 67 14.08 -3.71 -5.63
C ALA A 67 15.45 -3.05 -5.90
N ASN A 68 16.27 -3.69 -6.73
CA ASN A 68 17.52 -3.11 -7.22
C ASN A 68 17.26 -1.99 -8.23
N GLU A 69 18.32 -1.43 -8.80
CA GLU A 69 18.24 -0.34 -9.80
C GLU A 69 17.45 -0.74 -11.06
N ASP A 70 17.44 -2.03 -11.39
CA ASP A 70 16.70 -2.60 -12.52
C ASP A 70 15.23 -2.96 -12.17
N GLY A 71 14.80 -2.73 -10.92
CA GLY A 71 13.47 -3.07 -10.44
C GLY A 71 13.29 -4.55 -10.05
N GLU A 72 14.38 -5.31 -9.98
CA GLU A 72 14.38 -6.73 -9.64
C GLU A 72 14.57 -6.96 -8.13
N PHE A 73 13.93 -8.01 -7.62
CA PHE A 73 14.09 -8.48 -6.25
C PHE A 73 13.90 -9.98 -6.20
N ASN A 74 14.54 -10.64 -5.24
CA ASN A 74 14.44 -12.08 -5.08
C ASN A 74 13.44 -12.43 -3.97
N LEU A 75 12.32 -13.00 -4.36
CA LEU A 75 11.33 -13.59 -3.45
C LEU A 75 10.75 -14.87 -4.04
N PRO A 76 10.34 -15.84 -3.19
CA PRO A 76 9.60 -17.01 -3.65
C PRO A 76 8.36 -16.62 -4.45
N ASN A 77 8.10 -17.37 -5.52
CA ASN A 77 6.92 -17.22 -6.37
C ASN A 77 5.76 -18.16 -5.96
N LYS A 78 5.88 -18.82 -4.81
CA LYS A 78 4.87 -19.67 -4.16
C LYS A 78 4.93 -19.45 -2.66
N TYR A 79 3.85 -19.80 -1.98
CA TYR A 79 3.76 -19.74 -0.52
C TYR A 79 4.98 -20.37 0.14
N HIS A 80 5.56 -19.64 1.09
CA HIS A 80 6.69 -20.12 1.88
C HIS A 80 6.52 -19.68 3.35
N PRO A 81 6.36 -20.62 4.30
CA PRO A 81 5.99 -20.29 5.68
C PRO A 81 7.04 -19.48 6.44
N ALA A 82 8.32 -19.54 6.04
CA ALA A 82 9.39 -18.75 6.64
C ALA A 82 9.34 -17.25 6.31
N PHE A 83 8.59 -16.84 5.29
CA PHE A 83 8.46 -15.43 4.91
C PHE A 83 7.28 -14.81 5.66
N LYS A 84 7.57 -14.24 6.82
CA LYS A 84 6.64 -13.44 7.62
C LYS A 84 7.12 -11.99 7.60
N VAL A 85 6.24 -11.05 7.27
CA VAL A 85 6.54 -9.63 7.21
C VAL A 85 6.54 -9.05 8.62
N GLU A 86 7.67 -8.49 9.04
CA GLU A 86 7.80 -7.74 10.30
C GLU A 86 7.55 -6.24 10.10
N ALA A 87 7.98 -5.68 8.96
CA ALA A 87 7.81 -4.26 8.68
C ALA A 87 7.61 -3.95 7.20
N LEU A 88 6.84 -2.92 6.92
CA LEU A 88 6.59 -2.39 5.57
C LEU A 88 6.81 -0.87 5.54
N ARG A 89 7.42 -0.40 4.44
CA ARG A 89 7.54 1.02 4.11
C ARG A 89 6.96 1.27 2.74
N CYS A 90 5.88 2.05 2.72
CA CYS A 90 5.25 2.58 1.53
C CYS A 90 5.71 4.02 1.21
N ASP A 91 6.81 4.45 1.83
CA ASP A 91 7.27 5.83 1.85
C ASP A 91 7.45 6.38 0.42
N ASN A 92 6.86 7.54 0.14
CA ASN A 92 6.89 8.22 -1.18
C ASN A 92 6.23 7.44 -2.34
N MET A 93 5.52 6.35 -2.07
CA MET A 93 4.79 5.62 -3.12
C MET A 93 3.54 6.39 -3.58
N VAL A 94 3.09 6.09 -4.80
CA VAL A 94 1.74 6.42 -5.26
C VAL A 94 0.84 5.23 -4.98
N LEU A 95 0.21 5.22 -3.80
CA LEU A 95 -0.62 4.12 -3.32
C LEU A 95 -2.07 4.56 -3.12
N TYR A 96 -3.00 3.90 -3.79
CA TYR A 96 -4.43 4.19 -3.72
C TYR A 96 -5.15 3.25 -2.76
N TYR A 97 -6.36 3.65 -2.36
CA TYR A 97 -7.25 2.90 -1.49
C TYR A 97 -7.41 1.43 -1.92
N GLU A 98 -7.56 1.17 -3.21
CA GLU A 98 -7.68 -0.16 -3.82
C GLU A 98 -6.45 -1.05 -3.56
N GLY A 99 -5.26 -0.45 -3.45
CA GLY A 99 -4.00 -1.15 -3.18
C GLY A 99 -3.87 -1.70 -1.77
N LEU A 100 -4.53 -1.07 -0.81
CA LEU A 100 -4.37 -1.38 0.62
C LEU A 100 -4.85 -2.78 0.99
N GLU A 101 -5.76 -3.35 0.20
CA GLU A 101 -6.25 -4.72 0.41
C GLU A 101 -5.15 -5.78 0.21
N ASN A 102 -4.10 -5.47 -0.56
CA ASN A 102 -2.92 -6.34 -0.67
C ASN A 102 -2.09 -6.39 0.62
N LEU A 103 -2.36 -5.50 1.59
CA LEU A 103 -1.64 -5.41 2.87
C LEU A 103 -2.46 -6.03 4.01
N PHE A 104 -3.51 -6.78 3.72
CA PHE A 104 -4.42 -7.32 4.72
C PHE A 104 -3.83 -8.55 5.45
N ASN A 105 -4.16 -8.70 6.73
CA ASN A 105 -3.93 -9.91 7.52
C ASN A 105 -2.45 -10.33 7.69
N LEU A 106 -1.57 -9.36 7.92
CA LEU A 106 -0.15 -9.59 8.18
C LEU A 106 0.08 -9.82 9.69
N GLN A 107 0.30 -11.07 10.08
CA GLN A 107 0.21 -11.50 11.48
C GLN A 107 1.41 -11.07 12.34
N GLU A 108 2.56 -10.87 11.71
CA GLU A 108 3.82 -10.51 12.36
C GLU A 108 4.20 -9.03 12.17
N LEU A 109 3.34 -8.25 11.54
CA LEU A 109 3.62 -6.85 11.20
C LEU A 109 3.66 -5.98 12.45
N LYS A 110 4.80 -5.33 12.69
CA LYS A 110 5.06 -4.42 13.82
C LYS A 110 5.22 -2.97 13.40
N PHE A 111 5.69 -2.71 12.18
CA PHE A 111 5.91 -1.37 11.67
C PHE A 111 5.31 -1.22 10.27
N LEU A 112 4.51 -0.17 10.08
CA LEU A 112 3.91 0.19 8.81
C LEU A 112 4.07 1.69 8.59
N SER A 113 4.69 2.10 7.48
CA SER A 113 4.79 3.51 7.12
C SER A 113 4.15 3.80 5.77
N PHE A 114 3.42 4.91 5.73
CA PHE A 114 2.88 5.59 4.55
C PHE A 114 3.44 7.01 4.46
N HIS A 115 4.68 7.23 4.95
CA HIS A 115 5.31 8.54 4.96
C HIS A 115 5.28 9.19 3.57
N ASN A 116 4.77 10.41 3.50
CA ASN A 116 4.69 11.19 2.26
C ASN A 116 3.90 10.50 1.11
N VAL A 117 2.91 9.66 1.43
CA VAL A 117 1.96 9.11 0.46
C VAL A 117 0.77 10.08 0.33
N GLN A 118 0.83 10.97 -0.67
CA GLN A 118 -0.16 12.05 -0.84
C GLN A 118 -1.59 11.57 -1.12
N THR A 119 -1.72 10.38 -1.69
CA THR A 119 -3.00 9.72 -1.98
C THR A 119 -3.62 9.02 -0.77
N PHE A 120 -2.90 8.98 0.37
CA PHE A 120 -3.37 8.35 1.60
C PHE A 120 -4.17 9.35 2.43
N ASP A 121 -5.48 9.11 2.57
CA ASP A 121 -6.45 9.98 3.25
C ASP A 121 -7.17 9.26 4.41
N ASP A 122 -8.20 9.88 4.96
CA ASP A 122 -8.98 9.32 6.08
C ASP A 122 -9.63 7.96 5.75
N TRP A 123 -10.03 7.74 4.48
CA TRP A 123 -10.61 6.46 4.05
C TRP A 123 -9.55 5.37 3.98
N CYS A 124 -8.35 5.72 3.51
CA CYS A 124 -7.19 4.84 3.53
C CYS A 124 -6.85 4.43 4.97
N LEU A 125 -6.87 5.39 5.90
CA LEU A 125 -6.61 5.13 7.31
C LEU A 125 -7.68 4.23 7.95
N ASP A 126 -8.97 4.47 7.68
CA ASP A 126 -10.06 3.62 8.16
C ASP A 126 -9.90 2.17 7.68
N ARG A 127 -9.51 1.96 6.40
CA ARG A 127 -9.22 0.62 5.88
C ARG A 127 -8.02 -0.03 6.57
N VAL A 128 -6.91 0.69 6.73
CA VAL A 128 -5.72 0.17 7.44
C VAL A 128 -6.07 -0.19 8.89
N SER A 129 -6.87 0.63 9.57
CA SER A 129 -7.32 0.35 10.94
C SER A 129 -8.13 -0.95 11.08
N GLY A 130 -8.84 -1.33 10.01
CA GLY A 130 -9.63 -2.57 9.95
C GLY A 130 -8.89 -3.77 9.35
N SER A 131 -7.62 -3.63 8.97
CA SER A 131 -6.90 -4.65 8.19
C SER A 131 -6.31 -5.82 9.00
N GLY A 132 -6.57 -5.83 10.31
CA GLY A 132 -6.26 -6.98 11.18
C GLY A 132 -4.77 -7.16 11.43
N TYR A 133 -4.13 -6.15 12.04
CA TYR A 133 -2.72 -6.20 12.44
C TYR A 133 -2.56 -6.42 13.95
N PRO A 134 -2.52 -7.67 14.42
CA PRO A 134 -2.55 -7.98 15.86
C PRO A 134 -1.29 -7.57 16.62
N LYS A 135 -0.21 -7.21 15.91
CA LYS A 135 1.10 -6.87 16.49
C LYS A 135 1.63 -5.50 16.05
N LEU A 136 0.80 -4.67 15.41
CA LEU A 136 1.26 -3.38 14.88
C LEU A 136 1.57 -2.41 16.02
N GLU A 137 2.83 -2.06 16.16
CA GLU A 137 3.34 -1.20 17.24
C GLU A 137 3.55 0.24 16.76
N VAL A 138 3.89 0.43 15.48
CA VAL A 138 4.18 1.73 14.88
C VAL A 138 3.45 1.89 13.55
N LEU A 139 2.64 2.93 13.45
CA LEU A 139 2.00 3.37 12.21
C LEU A 139 2.45 4.80 11.91
N ASP A 140 3.24 4.96 10.85
CA ASP A 140 3.72 6.26 10.39
C ASP A 140 2.86 6.75 9.21
N ILE A 141 2.07 7.79 9.47
CA ILE A 141 1.22 8.48 8.49
C ILE A 141 1.65 9.93 8.32
N SER A 142 2.90 10.27 8.64
CA SER A 142 3.40 11.62 8.51
C SER A 142 3.42 12.07 7.05
N SER A 143 3.11 13.36 6.82
CA SER A 143 3.02 13.95 5.47
C SER A 143 1.99 13.29 4.54
N THR A 144 0.92 12.71 5.09
CA THR A 144 -0.25 12.21 4.35
C THR A 144 -1.39 13.24 4.34
N SER A 145 -2.48 12.93 3.64
CA SER A 145 -3.69 13.76 3.59
C SER A 145 -4.68 13.46 4.71
N CYS A 146 -4.27 12.70 5.75
CA CYS A 146 -5.13 12.38 6.89
C CYS A 146 -5.46 13.63 7.73
N SER A 147 -6.72 13.74 8.11
CA SER A 147 -7.23 14.77 9.01
C SER A 147 -7.24 14.28 10.47
N VAL A 148 -7.43 15.21 11.40
CA VAL A 148 -7.61 14.89 12.82
C VAL A 148 -8.81 13.96 13.04
N ASN A 149 -9.87 14.09 12.24
CA ASN A 149 -11.03 13.21 12.32
C ASN A 149 -10.69 11.77 11.87
N GLY A 150 -9.84 11.63 10.86
CA GLY A 150 -9.36 10.32 10.39
C GLY A 150 -8.65 9.52 11.49
N LEU A 151 -7.91 10.19 12.37
CA LEU A 151 -7.20 9.55 13.49
C LEU A 151 -8.14 8.82 14.46
N SER A 152 -9.42 9.19 14.49
CA SER A 152 -10.39 8.57 15.39
C SER A 152 -10.49 7.05 15.18
N CYS A 153 -10.28 6.51 13.97
CA CYS A 153 -10.37 5.07 13.71
C CYS A 153 -9.24 4.23 14.32
N LEU A 154 -8.16 4.85 14.80
CA LEU A 154 -6.99 4.16 15.35
C LEU A 154 -7.29 3.37 16.62
N TYR A 155 -8.43 3.59 17.29
CA TYR A 155 -8.87 2.76 18.42
C TYR A 155 -8.97 1.26 18.06
N ARG A 156 -9.11 0.93 16.77
CA ARG A 156 -9.17 -0.46 16.27
C ARG A 156 -7.81 -1.18 16.30
N ILE A 157 -6.71 -0.44 16.49
CA ILE A 157 -5.35 -0.98 16.60
C ILE A 157 -4.81 -0.66 18.01
N PRO A 158 -5.23 -1.40 19.05
CA PRO A 158 -4.88 -1.09 20.44
C PRO A 158 -3.39 -1.33 20.77
N THR A 159 -2.63 -1.92 19.86
CA THR A 159 -1.21 -2.24 20.04
C THR A 159 -0.26 -1.11 19.66
N LEU A 160 -0.78 0.01 19.11
CA LEU A 160 0.05 1.17 18.77
C LEU A 160 0.65 1.79 20.03
N ASN A 161 1.97 2.00 20.00
CA ASN A 161 2.70 2.68 21.05
C ASN A 161 2.73 4.19 20.74
N PHE A 162 2.23 5.01 21.66
CA PHE A 162 2.25 6.48 21.58
C PHE A 162 3.31 7.08 22.50
#